data_AF-A0A946WPX8-F1
#
_entry.id   AF-A0A946WPX8-F1
#
_cell.length_a   1.000
_cell.length_b   1.000
_cell.length_c   1.000
_cell.angle_alpha   90.00
_cell.angle_beta   90.00
_cell.angle_gamma   90.00
#
_symmetry.space_group_name_H-M   'P 1'
#
loop_
_entity.id
_entity.type
_entity.pdbx_description
1 polymer ?
#
loop_
_entity_poly.entity_id
_entity_poly.type
_entity_poly.pdbx_seq_one_letter_code
_entity_poly.pdbx_strand_id
1 'polypeptide(L)'
;MQVFFTDDDYRFYIELMKRGCEKHHLEIVAYCLMPNHVHLIAIPEEECSLRLAIGEAHRQYTIHINSREQWQGHLWQGRFASFPMDEA
;
A
#
# COMPACT_ATOMS: atom_id res chain seq x y z
N MET A 1 -3.83 -13.61 6.99
CA MET A 1 -2.72 -13.26 7.90
C MET A 1 -2.83 -11.78 8.20
N GLN A 2 -2.63 -11.39 9.45
CA GLN A 2 -2.70 -9.98 9.85
C GLN A 2 -1.46 -9.22 9.33
N VAL A 3 -1.68 -7.98 8.93
CA VAL A 3 -0.68 -7.06 8.37
C VAL A 3 -0.58 -5.79 9.22
N PHE A 4 -1.69 -5.33 9.79
CA PHE A 4 -1.74 -4.19 10.71
C PHE A 4 -2.06 -4.67 12.12
N PHE A 5 -1.20 -4.35 13.08
CA PHE A 5 -1.24 -4.86 14.46
C PHE A 5 -1.65 -3.80 15.47
N THR A 6 -1.40 -2.52 15.15
CA THR A 6 -1.70 -1.35 15.99
C THR A 6 -2.28 -0.22 15.16
N ASP A 7 -2.92 0.77 15.78
CA ASP A 7 -3.43 1.96 15.08
C ASP A 7 -2.31 2.77 14.39
N ASP A 8 -1.10 2.76 14.95
CA ASP A 8 0.05 3.46 14.37
C ASP A 8 0.52 2.81 13.08
N ASP A 9 0.29 1.51 12.91
CA ASP A 9 0.57 0.80 11.65
C ASP A 9 -0.26 1.36 10.50
N TYR A 10 -1.54 1.62 10.74
CA TYR A 10 -2.44 2.21 9.74
C TYR A 10 -1.98 3.62 9.38
N ARG A 11 -1.66 4.45 10.38
CA ARG A 11 -1.18 5.83 10.18
C ARG A 11 0.12 5.84 9.38
N PHE A 12 1.07 4.98 9.75
CA PHE A 12 2.35 4.87 9.07
C PHE A 12 2.21 4.40 7.62
N TYR A 13 1.36 3.41 7.36
CA TYR A 13 1.09 2.98 5.98
C TYR A 13 0.43 4.08 5.14
N ILE A 14 -0.53 4.83 5.70
CA ILE A 14 -1.14 5.97 5.02
C ILE A 14 -0.08 7.03 4.67
N GLU A 15 0.86 7.30 5.57
CA GLU A 15 1.95 8.24 5.31
C GLU A 15 2.88 7.74 4.18
N LEU A 16 3.25 6.47 4.19
CA LEU A 16 4.04 5.86 3.12
C LEU A 16 3.31 5.94 1.77
N MET A 17 2.02 5.62 1.75
CA MET A 17 1.19 5.72 0.55
C MET A 17 1.11 7.15 0.05
N LYS A 18 0.86 8.13 0.94
CA LYS A 18 0.81 9.54 0.57
C LYS A 18 2.10 9.99 -0.13
N ARG A 19 3.26 9.69 0.46
CA ARG A 19 4.57 10.01 -0.14
C ARG A 19 4.78 9.31 -1.48
N GLY A 20 4.38 8.04 -1.58
CA GLY A 20 4.46 7.28 -2.82
C GLY A 20 3.57 7.87 -3.93
N CYS A 21 2.36 8.30 -3.57
CA CYS A 21 1.39 8.93 -4.47
C CYS A 21 1.91 10.26 -5.01
N GLU A 22 2.40 11.14 -4.13
CA GLU A 22 2.98 12.43 -4.51
C GLU A 22 4.21 12.27 -5.43
N LYS A 23 5.05 11.25 -5.17
CA LYS A 23 6.28 11.02 -5.93
C LYS A 23 6.04 10.38 -7.30
N HIS A 24 4.98 9.59 -7.44
CA HIS A 24 4.74 8.74 -8.60
C HIS A 24 3.43 9.07 -9.33
N HIS A 25 2.88 10.27 -9.12
CA HIS A 25 1.70 10.78 -9.83
C HIS A 25 0.54 9.78 -9.79
N LEU A 26 0.21 9.31 -8.59
CA LEU A 26 -0.93 8.43 -8.34
C LEU A 26 -1.94 9.16 -7.48
N GLU A 27 -3.16 9.36 -7.99
CA GLU A 27 -4.26 9.90 -7.21
C GLU A 27 -5.01 8.76 -6.52
N ILE A 28 -5.37 8.96 -5.24
CA ILE A 28 -6.22 8.02 -4.48
C ILE A 28 -7.58 8.69 -4.25
N VAL A 29 -8.62 8.11 -4.82
CA VAL A 29 -10.01 8.59 -4.69
C VAL A 29 -10.62 8.09 -3.38
N ALA A 30 -10.36 6.82 -3.05
CA ALA A 30 -10.84 6.20 -1.82
C ALA A 30 -9.91 5.05 -1.41
N TYR A 31 -9.91 4.73 -0.12
CA TYR A 31 -9.17 3.60 0.42
C TYR A 31 -9.90 2.94 1.58
N CYS A 32 -9.63 1.66 1.78
CA CYS A 32 -10.06 0.89 2.96
C CYS A 32 -8.89 0.03 3.43
N LEU A 33 -8.46 0.22 4.67
CA LEU A 33 -7.43 -0.60 5.30
C LEU A 33 -8.12 -1.58 6.26
N MET A 34 -7.99 -2.86 5.98
CA MET A 34 -8.42 -3.94 6.86
C MET A 34 -7.20 -4.53 7.56
N PRO A 35 -7.37 -5.22 8.71
CA PRO A 35 -6.24 -5.79 9.44
C PRO A 35 -5.33 -6.71 8.63
N ASN A 36 -5.82 -7.29 7.53
CA ASN A 36 -5.13 -8.27 6.70
C ASN A 36 -4.87 -7.84 5.24
N HIS A 37 -5.42 -6.72 4.75
CA HIS A 37 -5.23 -6.23 3.38
C HIS A 37 -5.73 -4.79 3.19
N VAL A 38 -5.48 -4.22 2.01
CA VAL A 38 -5.89 -2.86 1.64
C VAL A 38 -6.63 -2.89 0.30
N HIS A 39 -7.70 -2.09 0.19
CA HIS A 39 -8.33 -1.75 -1.08
C HIS A 39 -8.11 -0.28 -1.40
N LEU A 40 -7.80 0.02 -2.65
CA LEU A 40 -7.54 1.36 -3.16
C LEU A 40 -8.38 1.57 -4.43
N ILE A 41 -9.05 2.72 -4.51
CA ILE A 41 -9.54 3.28 -5.77
C ILE A 41 -8.56 4.38 -6.14
N ALA A 42 -7.93 4.22 -7.29
CA ALA A 42 -6.81 5.07 -7.68
C ALA A 42 -6.86 5.42 -9.17
N ILE A 43 -6.38 6.62 -9.50
CA ILE A 43 -6.24 7.11 -10.87
C ILE A 43 -4.74 7.29 -11.13
N PRO A 44 -4.10 6.41 -11.91
CA PRO A 44 -2.71 6.56 -12.29
C PRO A 44 -2.57 7.58 -13.43
N GLU A 45 -1.67 8.56 -13.28
CA GLU A 45 -1.33 9.48 -14.37
C GLU A 45 -0.29 8.88 -15.35
N GLU A 46 0.52 7.93 -14.87
CA GLU A 46 1.53 7.24 -15.68
C GLU A 46 1.37 5.70 -15.60
N GLU A 47 1.85 4.99 -16.64
CA GLU A 47 1.80 3.53 -16.71
C GLU A 47 2.46 2.85 -15.49
N CYS A 48 3.49 3.50 -14.91
CA CYS A 48 4.23 2.95 -13.78
C CYS A 48 3.74 3.42 -12.39
N SER A 49 2.79 4.36 -12.31
CA SER A 49 2.36 5.01 -11.07
C SER A 49 1.92 4.01 -9.99
N LEU A 50 1.02 3.07 -10.34
CA LEU A 50 0.54 2.04 -9.41
C LEU A 50 1.68 1.18 -8.86
N ARG A 51 2.54 0.69 -9.77
CA ARG A 51 3.64 -0.21 -9.40
C ARG A 51 4.63 0.46 -8.47
N LEU A 52 4.99 1.71 -8.74
CA LEU A 52 6.00 2.43 -7.98
C LEU A 52 5.45 2.89 -6.63
N ALA A 53 4.28 3.53 -6.59
CA ALA A 53 3.68 4.03 -5.35
C ALA A 53 3.34 2.89 -4.37
N ILE A 54 2.56 1.90 -4.81
CA ILE A 54 2.09 0.80 -3.95
C ILE A 54 3.27 -0.10 -3.57
N GLY A 55 4.14 -0.41 -4.55
CA GLY A 55 5.29 -1.29 -4.34
C GLY A 55 6.27 -0.74 -3.31
N GLU A 56 6.59 0.57 -3.39
CA GLU A 56 7.49 1.20 -2.43
C GLU A 56 6.87 1.28 -1.03
N ALA A 57 5.58 1.63 -0.92
CA ALA A 57 4.88 1.64 0.37
C ALA A 57 4.85 0.24 1.01
N HIS A 58 4.51 -0.79 0.24
CA HIS A 58 4.50 -2.18 0.72
C HIS A 58 5.89 -2.63 1.20
N ARG A 59 6.95 -2.26 0.47
CA ARG A 59 8.33 -2.60 0.80
C ARG A 59 8.78 -1.93 2.09
N GLN A 60 8.59 -0.61 2.20
CA GLN A 60 8.97 0.16 3.38
C GLN A 60 8.20 -0.30 4.62
N TYR A 61 6.89 -0.53 4.48
CA TYR A 61 6.06 -1.04 5.56
C TYR A 61 6.50 -2.45 6.02
N THR A 62 6.79 -3.35 5.08
CA THR A 62 7.31 -4.70 5.39
C THR A 62 8.63 -4.62 6.16
N ILE A 63 9.56 -3.75 5.75
CA ILE A 63 10.84 -3.57 6.45
C ILE A 63 10.59 -3.08 7.88
N HIS A 64 9.72 -2.09 8.06
CA HIS A 64 9.40 -1.54 9.38
C HIS A 64 8.83 -2.61 10.32
N ILE A 65 7.79 -3.33 9.87
CA ILE A 65 7.14 -4.37 10.68
C ILE A 65 8.09 -5.53 10.96
N ASN A 66 8.79 -6.04 9.95
CA ASN A 66 9.75 -7.13 10.16
C ASN A 66 10.88 -6.72 11.12
N SER A 67 11.37 -5.47 11.04
CA SER A 67 12.37 -4.96 11.97
C SER A 67 11.83 -4.83 13.40
N ARG A 68 10.59 -4.37 13.56
CA ARG A 68 9.94 -4.21 14.87
C ARG A 68 9.67 -5.55 15.55
N GLU A 69 9.14 -6.50 14.79
CA GLU A 69 8.74 -7.83 15.29
C GLU A 69 9.87 -8.86 15.25
N GLN A 70 11.05 -8.49 14.74
CA GLN A 70 12.19 -9.39 14.49
C GLN A 70 11.85 -10.58 13.57
N TRP A 71 11.00 -10.34 12.57
CA TRP A 71 10.59 -11.35 11.59
C TRP A 71 11.43 -11.32 10.32
N GLN A 72 11.32 -12.39 9.54
CA GLN A 72 11.94 -12.51 8.22
C GLN A 72 10.91 -12.99 7.20
N GLY A 73 11.06 -12.55 5.95
CA GLY A 73 10.22 -12.96 4.83
C GLY A 73 9.15 -11.94 4.45
N HIS A 74 8.09 -12.43 3.78
CA HIS A 74 7.07 -11.61 3.18
C HIS A 74 5.92 -11.30 4.14
N LEU A 75 5.54 -10.03 4.24
CA LEU A 75 4.34 -9.62 4.96
C LEU A 75 3.10 -9.64 4.06
N TRP A 76 3.25 -9.22 2.80
CA TRP A 76 2.18 -9.20 1.79
C TRP A 76 2.19 -10.48 0.95
N GLN A 77 1.01 -10.92 0.49
CA GLN A 77 0.85 -12.11 -0.37
C GLN A 77 1.24 -11.89 -1.84
N GLY A 78 1.79 -10.72 -2.17
CA GLY A 78 2.18 -10.36 -3.53
C GLY A 78 2.37 -8.84 -3.68
N ARG A 79 2.41 -8.37 -4.93
CA ARG A 79 2.48 -6.94 -5.24
C ARG A 79 1.14 -6.26 -4.95
N PHE A 80 0.18 -6.48 -5.83
CA PHE A 80 -1.24 -6.09 -5.72
C PHE A 80 -2.01 -6.79 -6.86
N ALA A 81 -3.33 -6.85 -6.73
CA ALA A 81 -4.23 -7.14 -7.84
C ALA A 81 -4.93 -5.84 -8.25
N SER A 82 -5.13 -5.62 -9.54
CA SER A 82 -5.79 -4.44 -10.08
C SER A 82 -6.84 -4.85 -11.09
N PHE A 83 -7.99 -4.18 -11.04
CA PHE A 83 -9.10 -4.35 -11.97
C PHE A 83 -9.44 -2.96 -12.50
N PRO A 84 -9.41 -2.73 -13.84
CA PRO A 84 -9.85 -1.46 -14.39
C PRO A 84 -11.32 -1.25 -14.05
N MET A 85 -11.68 0.00 -13.75
CA MET A 85 -13.06 0.41 -13.51
C MET A 85 -13.50 1.25 -14.70
N ASP A 86 -14.63 0.88 -15.30
CA ASP A 86 -15.27 1.67 -16.34
C ASP A 86 -16.33 2.60 -15.75
N GLU A 87 -16.73 3.60 -16.53
CA GLU A 87 -17.95 4.35 -16.25
C GLU A 87 -19.16 3.40 -16.34
N ALA A 88 -20.10 3.57 -15.41
CA ALA A 88 -21.29 2.72 -15.29
C ALA A 88 -22.29 2.90 -16.44
#